data_AF-K9AQ17-F1
#
_entry.id   AF-K9AQ17-F1
#
_cell.length_a   1.000
_cell.length_b   1.000
_cell.length_c   1.000
_cell.angle_alpha   90.00
_cell.angle_beta   90.00
_cell.angle_gamma   90.00
#
_symmetry.space_group_name_H-M   'P 1'
#
loop_
_entity.id
_entity.type
_entity.pdbx_description
1 polymer ?
#
loop_
_entity_poly.entity_id
_entity_poly.type
_entity_poly.pdbx_seq_one_letter_code
_entity_poly.pdbx_strand_id
1 'polypeptide(L)'
;MTQADTSATETRELKRGLHTRHLQMIAIGGAIGTGLFLGSGGTISQAGPGGALLAYAAIGVMVLFVMQSLGELSTHLPVAGSFHTYGSKYISPSFGFAMGWNYWFNWAITLAAELVAAGVIMSFWLPDVPSWIWAAVFLALLTGLNFLSARAFGEGEFWFSAIKVTAVLVFLVLGVLMIAGILGGPSPGFSNWTTGEAPFAGGWMSIIAVFMIAGFSFQGTELVGVAAGESKDPRRDMPRAIRTVFWRIMLFYIGAIVVIGFLLPYTDPNLLASADKEDITASPFTLVFERAGIAVAASVMNAVILTAILSAGNSGLYASTRMLYAMAKEGTAPRLFARLNERGVPVMALVATAFIGLFGFLTEVMGDGAAYTWLINVSGLSGFIVWIGIAWCHFRFRRAYVHQGHDVENLPYRAPLFPIGPIIALVMLIVVVAGQNIEAVADGRVLEVASAYIGLPIFLLVWGLHRLITGPRSRFISLQDVDVDGLEITPKA
;
A
#
# COMPACT_ATOMS: atom_id res chain seq x y z
N MET A 1 -13.20 57.00 18.06
CA MET A 1 -12.93 56.32 16.78
C MET A 1 -11.84 55.28 17.05
N THR A 2 -12.25 54.05 17.31
CA THR A 2 -11.36 52.92 17.60
C THR A 2 -11.21 52.14 16.30
N GLN A 3 -10.02 52.19 15.70
CA GLN A 3 -9.66 51.32 14.58
C GLN A 3 -9.44 49.91 15.13
N ALA A 4 -10.19 48.96 14.60
CA ALA A 4 -10.02 47.54 14.86
C ALA A 4 -8.83 47.02 14.06
N ASP A 5 -7.87 46.41 14.75
CA ASP A 5 -6.83 45.57 14.16
C ASP A 5 -7.48 44.33 13.53
N THR A 6 -7.54 44.28 12.21
CA THR A 6 -7.80 43.06 11.45
C THR A 6 -6.57 42.16 11.53
N SER A 7 -6.59 41.19 12.44
CA SER A 7 -5.62 40.11 12.53
C SER A 7 -5.52 39.37 11.19
N ALA A 8 -4.34 39.39 10.56
CA ALA A 8 -4.05 38.57 9.40
C ALA A 8 -4.14 37.08 9.78
N THR A 9 -5.13 36.37 9.22
CA THR A 9 -5.19 34.91 9.28
C THR A 9 -4.01 34.36 8.47
N GLU A 10 -2.88 34.10 9.12
CA GLU A 10 -1.78 33.33 8.53
C GLU A 10 -2.35 32.03 7.95
N THR A 11 -2.34 31.90 6.62
CA THR A 11 -2.78 30.68 5.96
C THR A 11 -1.67 29.66 6.14
N ARG A 12 -1.64 28.97 7.29
CA ARG A 12 -0.63 27.93 7.58
C ARG A 12 -0.74 26.82 6.54
N GLU A 13 0.33 26.61 5.80
CA GLU A 13 0.53 25.49 4.88
C GLU A 13 1.32 24.37 5.56
N LEU A 14 1.27 23.15 5.00
CA LEU A 14 2.09 22.04 5.48
C LEU A 14 3.58 22.41 5.40
N LYS A 15 4.31 22.25 6.51
CA LYS A 15 5.75 22.50 6.53
C LYS A 15 6.47 21.42 5.73
N ARG A 16 7.25 21.82 4.71
CA ARG A 16 8.15 20.93 3.94
C ARG A 16 9.32 20.46 4.82
N GLY A 17 9.08 19.45 5.66
CA GLY A 17 10.02 18.98 6.69
C GLY A 17 10.73 17.66 6.38
N LEU A 18 10.34 16.96 5.31
CA LEU A 18 10.92 15.66 4.95
C LEU A 18 12.19 15.85 4.10
N HIS A 19 13.25 15.11 4.46
CA HIS A 19 14.47 15.03 3.67
C HIS A 19 14.36 13.92 2.63
N THR A 20 15.18 13.96 1.58
CA THR A 20 15.23 12.91 0.54
C THR A 20 15.42 11.50 1.12
N ARG A 21 16.19 11.36 2.21
CA ARG A 21 16.34 10.08 2.93
C ARG A 21 15.02 9.58 3.52
N HIS A 22 14.17 10.47 4.04
CA HIS A 22 12.87 10.10 4.58
C HIS A 22 11.93 9.68 3.46
N LEU A 23 11.93 10.38 2.32
CA LEU A 23 11.15 9.99 1.14
C LEU A 23 11.55 8.61 0.62
N GLN A 24 12.85 8.35 0.54
CA GLN A 24 13.36 7.03 0.13
C GLN A 24 12.93 5.95 1.12
N MET A 25 13.06 6.20 2.43
CA MET A 25 12.68 5.20 3.44
C MET A 25 11.16 5.01 3.55
N ILE A 26 10.34 6.06 3.46
CA ILE A 26 8.88 5.94 3.35
C ILE A 26 8.50 5.08 2.15
N ALA A 27 9.18 5.29 1.01
CA ALA A 27 8.96 4.46 -0.16
C ALA A 27 9.36 2.99 0.08
N ILE A 28 10.48 2.75 0.79
CA ILE A 28 11.00 1.41 1.06
C ILE A 28 10.11 0.69 2.09
N GLY A 29 9.92 1.30 3.25
CA GLY A 29 9.16 0.76 4.36
C GLY A 29 7.67 0.71 4.10
N GLY A 30 7.10 1.65 3.34
CA GLY A 30 5.68 1.65 3.00
C GLY A 30 5.26 0.46 2.15
N ALA A 31 6.17 -0.09 1.33
CA ALA A 31 5.91 -1.28 0.53
C ALA A 31 6.12 -2.58 1.36
N ILE A 32 7.15 -2.62 2.21
CA ILE A 32 7.47 -3.83 2.98
C ILE A 32 6.64 -3.86 4.26
N GLY A 33 5.56 -4.66 4.25
CA GLY A 33 4.63 -4.78 5.37
C GLY A 33 4.07 -6.20 5.56
N THR A 34 2.91 -6.26 6.18
CA THR A 34 2.19 -7.51 6.52
C THR A 34 1.97 -8.44 5.33
N GLY A 35 1.69 -7.90 4.15
CA GLY A 35 1.47 -8.73 2.97
C GLY A 35 2.65 -9.66 2.66
N LEU A 36 3.89 -9.15 2.76
CA LEU A 36 5.08 -9.98 2.54
C LEU A 36 5.34 -10.94 3.70
N PHE A 37 5.27 -10.47 4.95
CA PHE A 37 5.65 -11.29 6.10
C PHE A 37 4.59 -12.31 6.51
N LEU A 38 3.31 -11.97 6.45
CA LEU A 38 2.19 -12.82 6.85
C LEU A 38 1.48 -13.40 5.63
N GLY A 39 1.21 -12.58 4.61
CA GLY A 39 0.45 -13.00 3.43
C GLY A 39 1.18 -13.98 2.50
N SER A 40 2.52 -13.99 2.49
CA SER A 40 3.29 -14.89 1.63
C SER A 40 3.07 -16.37 1.95
N GLY A 41 2.76 -16.70 3.21
CA GLY A 41 2.50 -18.08 3.62
C GLY A 41 1.28 -18.66 2.93
N GLY A 42 0.15 -17.96 3.03
CA GLY A 42 -1.09 -18.31 2.31
C GLY A 42 -0.93 -18.31 0.79
N THR A 43 -0.10 -17.42 0.25
CA THR A 43 0.17 -17.40 -1.21
C THR A 43 0.89 -18.66 -1.67
N ILE A 44 1.91 -19.11 -0.93
CA ILE A 44 2.71 -20.28 -1.28
C ILE A 44 1.91 -21.57 -1.05
N SER A 45 1.16 -21.69 0.04
CA SER A 45 0.34 -22.88 0.30
C SER A 45 -0.80 -23.05 -0.71
N GLN A 46 -1.43 -21.96 -1.17
CA GLN A 46 -2.53 -22.05 -2.14
C GLN A 46 -2.05 -22.30 -3.58
N ALA A 47 -1.01 -21.60 -4.05
CA ALA A 47 -0.59 -21.63 -5.45
C ALA A 47 0.68 -22.48 -5.71
N GLY A 48 1.31 -23.00 -4.66
CA GLY A 48 2.62 -23.63 -4.72
C GLY A 48 3.76 -22.62 -4.93
N PRO A 49 5.03 -23.06 -4.87
CA PRO A 49 6.19 -22.16 -4.92
C PRO A 49 6.34 -21.46 -6.29
N GLY A 50 6.04 -22.15 -7.38
CA GLY A 50 6.09 -21.56 -8.73
C GLY A 50 4.88 -20.66 -9.02
N GLY A 51 3.69 -21.04 -8.56
CA GLY A 51 2.49 -20.20 -8.69
C GLY A 51 2.61 -18.90 -7.91
N ALA A 52 3.10 -18.98 -6.67
CA ALA A 52 3.42 -17.80 -5.87
C ALA A 52 4.47 -16.91 -6.54
N LEU A 53 5.57 -17.49 -7.04
CA LEU A 53 6.61 -16.73 -7.74
C LEU A 53 6.05 -16.01 -8.98
N LEU A 54 5.25 -16.71 -9.79
CA LEU A 54 4.61 -16.13 -10.96
C LEU A 54 3.66 -14.99 -10.58
N ALA A 55 2.86 -15.15 -9.53
CA ALA A 55 1.95 -14.12 -9.03
C ALA A 55 2.69 -12.87 -8.59
N TYR A 56 3.71 -12.99 -7.72
CA TYR A 56 4.49 -11.84 -7.28
C TYR A 56 5.28 -11.18 -8.43
N ALA A 57 5.76 -11.96 -9.40
CA ALA A 57 6.44 -11.42 -10.58
C ALA A 57 5.49 -10.64 -11.50
N ALA A 58 4.31 -11.20 -11.81
CA ALA A 58 3.30 -10.57 -12.65
C ALA A 58 2.79 -9.26 -12.01
N ILE A 59 2.42 -9.32 -10.74
CA ILE A 59 1.98 -8.14 -9.98
C ILE A 59 3.12 -7.13 -9.84
N GLY A 60 4.36 -7.57 -9.64
CA GLY A 60 5.53 -6.71 -9.64
C GLY A 60 5.67 -5.91 -10.95
N VAL A 61 5.50 -6.56 -12.10
CA VAL A 61 5.50 -5.88 -13.41
C VAL A 61 4.37 -4.86 -13.52
N MET A 62 3.17 -5.22 -13.08
CA MET A 62 2.03 -4.30 -13.03
C MET A 62 2.33 -3.06 -12.17
N VAL A 63 2.84 -3.25 -10.96
CA VAL A 63 3.20 -2.17 -10.03
C VAL A 63 4.28 -1.27 -10.62
N LEU A 64 5.25 -1.83 -11.35
CA LEU A 64 6.25 -1.02 -12.05
C LEU A 64 5.63 -0.05 -13.04
N PHE A 65 4.67 -0.49 -13.85
CA PHE A 65 3.97 0.39 -14.77
C PHE A 65 3.09 1.43 -14.07
N VAL A 66 2.45 1.08 -12.96
CA VAL A 66 1.71 2.04 -12.12
C VAL A 66 2.66 3.08 -11.53
N MET A 67 3.82 2.68 -11.02
CA MET A 67 4.79 3.60 -10.42
C MET A 67 5.47 4.49 -11.46
N GLN A 68 5.74 3.99 -12.66
CA GLN A 68 6.19 4.82 -13.78
C GLN A 68 5.12 5.86 -14.15
N SER A 69 3.85 5.45 -14.18
CA SER A 69 2.72 6.35 -14.43
C SER A 69 2.62 7.44 -13.38
N LEU A 70 2.70 7.06 -12.10
CA LEU A 70 2.68 7.99 -10.98
C LEU A 70 3.88 8.94 -11.02
N GLY A 71 5.04 8.47 -11.45
CA GLY A 71 6.25 9.29 -11.56
C GLY A 71 6.16 10.43 -12.52
N GLU A 72 5.61 10.17 -13.70
CA GLU A 72 5.42 11.21 -14.69
C GLU A 72 4.44 12.27 -14.19
N LEU A 73 3.29 11.83 -13.64
CA LEU A 73 2.30 12.74 -13.07
C LEU A 73 2.85 13.56 -11.90
N SER A 74 3.55 12.92 -10.96
CA SER A 74 4.06 13.57 -9.74
C SER A 74 5.30 14.44 -9.93
N THR A 75 6.08 14.22 -10.98
CA THR A 75 7.18 15.13 -11.33
C THR A 75 6.70 16.35 -12.11
N HIS A 76 5.65 16.19 -12.91
CA HIS A 76 5.01 17.27 -13.66
C HIS A 76 4.15 18.17 -12.75
N LEU A 77 3.36 17.56 -11.87
CA LEU A 77 2.46 18.23 -10.93
C LEU A 77 2.63 17.68 -9.50
N PRO A 78 3.69 18.05 -8.76
CA PRO A 78 3.94 17.57 -7.40
C PRO A 78 3.02 18.23 -6.38
N VAL A 79 1.85 17.63 -6.15
CA VAL A 79 0.85 18.10 -5.19
C VAL A 79 0.51 17.02 -4.17
N ALA A 80 0.25 17.41 -2.92
CA ALA A 80 -0.06 16.47 -1.84
C ALA A 80 -1.37 15.69 -2.08
N GLY A 81 -2.33 16.27 -2.81
CA GLY A 81 -3.56 15.58 -3.21
C GLY A 81 -3.33 14.43 -4.20
N SER A 82 -2.17 14.38 -4.87
CA SER A 82 -1.75 13.30 -5.77
C SER A 82 -2.90 12.85 -6.68
N PHE A 83 -3.33 11.59 -6.61
CA PHE A 83 -4.39 10.99 -7.43
C PHE A 83 -5.79 11.61 -7.22
N HIS A 84 -6.08 12.31 -6.10
CA HIS A 84 -7.29 13.14 -6.00
C HIS A 84 -7.23 14.27 -7.03
N THR A 85 -6.14 15.05 -7.00
CA THR A 85 -5.93 16.18 -7.89
C THR A 85 -5.76 15.73 -9.34
N TYR A 86 -5.02 14.65 -9.60
CA TYR A 86 -4.87 14.09 -10.95
C TYR A 86 -6.22 13.60 -11.50
N GLY A 87 -7.04 12.95 -10.68
CA GLY A 87 -8.38 12.52 -11.08
C GLY A 87 -9.29 13.70 -11.41
N SER A 88 -9.25 14.75 -10.59
CA SER A 88 -10.02 15.98 -10.80
C SER A 88 -9.61 16.72 -12.07
N LYS A 89 -8.30 16.90 -12.31
CA LYS A 89 -7.76 17.62 -13.47
C LYS A 89 -7.86 16.83 -14.77
N TYR A 90 -7.52 15.56 -14.74
CA TYR A 90 -7.33 14.77 -15.96
C TYR A 90 -8.55 13.97 -16.35
N ILE A 91 -9.50 13.67 -15.46
CA ILE A 91 -10.69 12.86 -15.79
C ILE A 91 -11.97 13.66 -15.57
N SER A 92 -12.30 13.95 -14.31
CA SER A 92 -13.41 14.83 -13.91
C SER A 92 -13.35 15.15 -12.42
N PRO A 93 -13.90 16.29 -11.97
CA PRO A 93 -13.99 16.63 -10.55
C PRO A 93 -14.63 15.54 -9.68
N SER A 94 -15.69 14.87 -10.16
CA SER A 94 -16.30 13.75 -9.42
C SER A 94 -15.41 12.52 -9.33
N PHE A 95 -14.61 12.24 -10.37
CA PHE A 95 -13.68 11.12 -10.31
C PHE A 95 -12.57 11.37 -9.30
N GLY A 96 -12.00 12.59 -9.29
CA GLY A 96 -11.05 13.00 -8.27
C GLY A 96 -11.63 12.92 -6.86
N PHE A 97 -12.86 13.42 -6.64
CA PHE A 97 -13.58 13.28 -5.37
C PHE A 97 -13.65 11.83 -4.90
N ALA A 98 -14.14 10.92 -5.76
CA ALA A 98 -14.25 9.50 -5.43
C ALA A 98 -12.89 8.85 -5.14
N MET A 99 -11.86 9.19 -5.92
CA MET A 99 -10.49 8.72 -5.72
C MET A 99 -9.90 9.16 -4.38
N GLY A 100 -10.10 10.42 -3.99
CA GLY A 100 -9.63 10.95 -2.71
C GLY A 100 -10.26 10.25 -1.51
N TRP A 101 -11.59 10.08 -1.52
CA TRP A 101 -12.30 9.35 -0.47
C TRP A 101 -11.95 7.87 -0.42
N ASN A 102 -11.80 7.22 -1.58
CA ASN A 102 -11.39 5.82 -1.67
C ASN A 102 -9.97 5.60 -1.13
N TYR A 103 -9.03 6.50 -1.43
CA TYR A 103 -7.67 6.40 -0.89
C TYR A 103 -7.63 6.66 0.62
N TRP A 104 -8.35 7.67 1.11
CA TRP A 104 -8.44 7.93 2.55
C TRP A 104 -9.02 6.71 3.27
N PHE A 105 -10.11 6.14 2.74
CA PHE A 105 -10.75 4.96 3.28
C PHE A 105 -9.82 3.74 3.23
N ASN A 106 -9.11 3.52 2.11
CA ASN A 106 -8.15 2.42 1.97
C ASN A 106 -7.17 2.42 3.14
N TRP A 107 -6.40 3.51 3.32
CA TRP A 107 -5.37 3.56 4.34
C TRP A 107 -5.94 3.62 5.77
N ALA A 108 -7.15 4.13 5.94
CA ALA A 108 -7.85 4.11 7.22
C ALA A 108 -8.26 2.68 7.61
N ILE A 109 -8.73 1.87 6.65
CA ILE A 109 -9.07 0.46 6.92
C ILE A 109 -7.82 -0.44 6.96
N THR A 110 -6.76 -0.12 6.20
CA THR A 110 -5.45 -0.76 6.34
C THR A 110 -4.92 -0.59 7.76
N LEU A 111 -5.04 0.60 8.35
CA LEU A 111 -4.65 0.83 9.75
C LEU A 111 -5.36 -0.16 10.69
N ALA A 112 -6.67 -0.39 10.52
CA ALA A 112 -7.38 -1.38 11.30
C ALA A 112 -6.80 -2.80 11.08
N ALA A 113 -6.53 -3.20 9.83
CA ALA A 113 -5.93 -4.49 9.52
C ALA A 113 -4.55 -4.68 10.19
N GLU A 114 -3.72 -3.64 10.17
CA GLU A 114 -2.40 -3.63 10.79
C GLU A 114 -2.51 -3.75 12.32
N LEU A 115 -3.50 -3.11 12.95
CA LEU A 115 -3.72 -3.24 14.39
C LEU A 115 -4.16 -4.66 14.79
N VAL A 116 -4.99 -5.32 13.97
CA VAL A 116 -5.34 -6.74 14.17
C VAL A 116 -4.09 -7.62 14.05
N ALA A 117 -3.30 -7.44 12.99
CA ALA A 117 -2.06 -8.19 12.79
C ALA A 117 -1.06 -7.97 13.94
N ALA A 118 -0.96 -6.75 14.47
CA ALA A 118 -0.10 -6.44 15.61
C ALA A 118 -0.56 -7.21 16.86
N GLY A 119 -1.87 -7.30 17.11
CA GLY A 119 -2.44 -8.07 18.22
C GLY A 119 -2.08 -9.55 18.12
N VAL A 120 -2.30 -10.15 16.94
CA VAL A 120 -1.94 -11.55 16.66
C VAL A 120 -0.46 -11.82 16.93
N ILE A 121 0.44 -10.95 16.46
CA ILE A 121 1.87 -11.11 16.67
C ILE A 121 2.24 -10.94 18.14
N MET A 122 1.53 -10.09 18.89
CA MET A 122 1.74 -9.95 20.33
C MET A 122 1.34 -11.20 21.12
N SER A 123 0.35 -11.97 20.64
CA SER A 123 -0.04 -13.26 21.23
C SER A 123 1.10 -14.28 21.25
N PHE A 124 2.13 -14.11 20.42
CA PHE A 124 3.35 -14.94 20.50
C PHE A 124 4.08 -14.80 21.85
N TRP A 125 4.15 -13.59 22.42
CA TRP A 125 4.80 -13.37 23.71
C TRP A 125 3.82 -13.35 24.88
N LEU A 126 2.60 -12.88 24.64
CA LEU A 126 1.58 -12.64 25.66
C LEU A 126 0.23 -13.23 25.22
N PRO A 127 0.11 -14.57 25.12
CA PRO A 127 -1.06 -15.26 24.59
C PRO A 127 -2.33 -15.06 25.43
N ASP A 128 -2.18 -14.80 26.73
CA ASP A 128 -3.30 -14.58 27.65
C ASP A 128 -3.90 -13.17 27.54
N VAL A 129 -3.25 -12.27 26.79
CA VAL A 129 -3.71 -10.88 26.62
C VAL A 129 -4.52 -10.78 25.33
N PRO A 130 -5.81 -10.41 25.39
CA PRO A 130 -6.63 -10.27 24.19
C PRO A 130 -6.03 -9.31 23.14
N SER A 131 -6.06 -9.71 21.88
CA SER A 131 -5.50 -8.97 20.73
C SER A 131 -6.01 -7.53 20.63
N TRP A 132 -7.27 -7.27 21.04
CA TRP A 132 -7.85 -5.93 21.01
C TRP A 132 -7.15 -4.93 21.94
N ILE A 133 -6.56 -5.40 23.06
CA ILE A 133 -5.82 -4.54 23.98
C ILE A 133 -4.59 -3.98 23.27
N TRP A 134 -3.88 -4.84 22.54
CA TRP A 134 -2.73 -4.43 21.72
C TRP A 134 -3.14 -3.49 20.60
N ALA A 135 -4.27 -3.75 19.93
CA ALA A 135 -4.83 -2.83 18.94
C ALA A 135 -5.08 -1.43 19.54
N ALA A 136 -5.64 -1.34 20.76
CA ALA A 136 -5.86 -0.06 21.45
C ALA A 136 -4.54 0.65 21.80
N VAL A 137 -3.57 -0.08 22.35
CA VAL A 137 -2.25 0.44 22.73
C VAL A 137 -1.51 0.98 21.51
N PHE A 138 -1.46 0.21 20.42
CA PHE A 138 -0.77 0.61 19.20
C PHE A 138 -1.50 1.74 18.48
N LEU A 139 -2.84 1.76 18.46
CA LEU A 139 -3.59 2.89 17.91
C LEU A 139 -3.26 4.20 18.66
N ALA A 140 -3.22 4.14 20.00
CA ALA A 140 -2.84 5.29 20.82
C ALA A 140 -1.39 5.73 20.54
N LEU A 141 -0.46 4.78 20.44
CA LEU A 141 0.94 5.04 20.12
C LEU A 141 1.11 5.71 18.75
N LEU A 142 0.53 5.14 17.69
CA LEU A 142 0.63 5.65 16.33
C LEU A 142 -0.04 7.01 16.17
N THR A 143 -1.19 7.22 16.82
CA THR A 143 -1.88 8.50 16.85
C THR A 143 -1.04 9.55 17.58
N GLY A 144 -0.43 9.18 18.71
CA GLY A 144 0.49 10.04 19.47
C GLY A 144 1.70 10.46 18.64
N LEU A 145 2.35 9.52 17.94
CA LEU A 145 3.49 9.80 17.05
C LEU A 145 3.10 10.78 15.94
N ASN A 146 1.95 10.58 15.30
CA ASN A 146 1.46 11.46 14.24
C ASN A 146 1.02 12.84 14.74
N PHE A 147 0.66 12.96 16.03
CA PHE A 147 0.30 14.24 16.64
C PHE A 147 1.52 15.15 16.91
N LEU A 148 2.71 14.58 17.11
CA LEU A 148 3.91 15.33 17.49
C LEU A 148 4.44 16.22 16.36
N SER A 149 4.85 15.64 15.21
CA SER A 149 5.22 16.39 14.00
C SER A 149 5.50 15.46 12.81
N ALA A 150 5.44 16.00 11.58
CA ALA A 150 5.86 15.27 10.38
C ALA A 150 7.35 14.85 10.38
N ARG A 151 8.21 15.59 11.10
CA ARG A 151 9.63 15.23 11.26
C ARG A 151 9.79 14.02 12.18
N ALA A 152 9.04 13.96 13.28
CA ALA A 152 9.05 12.82 14.19
C ALA A 152 8.55 11.54 13.47
N PHE A 153 7.51 11.67 12.64
CA PHE A 153 7.07 10.62 11.74
C PHE A 153 8.19 10.15 10.81
N GLY A 154 8.82 11.07 10.06
CA GLY A 154 9.84 10.72 9.07
C GLY A 154 11.09 10.07 9.67
N GLU A 155 11.48 10.44 10.90
CA GLU A 155 12.58 9.80 11.62
C GLU A 155 12.17 8.41 12.15
N GLY A 156 10.99 8.26 12.74
CA GLY A 156 10.48 6.95 13.16
C GLY A 156 10.39 5.96 12.00
N GLU A 157 9.87 6.41 10.86
CA GLU A 157 9.76 5.60 9.66
C GLU A 157 11.12 5.23 9.07
N PHE A 158 12.13 6.11 9.18
CA PHE A 158 13.50 5.80 8.79
C PHE A 158 14.03 4.59 9.58
N TRP A 159 13.88 4.59 10.90
CA TRP A 159 14.36 3.50 11.74
C TRP A 159 13.56 2.20 11.52
N PHE A 160 12.23 2.28 11.45
CA PHE A 160 11.41 1.09 11.16
C PHE A 160 11.75 0.47 9.81
N SER A 161 11.93 1.29 8.78
CA SER A 161 12.33 0.83 7.45
C SER A 161 13.73 0.20 7.45
N ALA A 162 14.67 0.76 8.22
CA ALA A 162 16.03 0.22 8.32
C ALA A 162 16.05 -1.18 8.95
N ILE A 163 15.26 -1.40 10.01
CA ILE A 163 15.09 -2.71 10.65
C ILE A 163 14.53 -3.72 9.64
N LYS A 164 13.44 -3.35 8.94
CA LYS A 164 12.80 -4.20 7.92
C LYS A 164 13.78 -4.63 6.82
N VAL A 165 14.45 -3.67 6.20
CA VAL A 165 15.39 -3.97 5.11
C VAL A 165 16.52 -4.88 5.59
N THR A 166 17.09 -4.57 6.75
CA THR A 166 18.18 -5.38 7.32
C THR A 166 17.72 -6.81 7.57
N ALA A 167 16.53 -6.99 8.14
CA ALA A 167 15.98 -8.32 8.40
C ALA A 167 15.73 -9.13 7.12
N VAL A 168 15.18 -8.50 6.07
CA VAL A 168 15.00 -9.18 4.78
C VAL A 168 16.35 -9.54 4.15
N LEU A 169 17.36 -8.66 4.22
CA LEU A 169 18.69 -8.99 3.71
C LEU A 169 19.33 -10.17 4.46
N VAL A 170 19.23 -10.20 5.79
CA VAL A 170 19.69 -11.32 6.62
C VAL A 170 18.93 -12.60 6.26
N PHE A 171 17.62 -12.51 6.11
CA PHE A 171 16.77 -13.63 5.68
C PHE A 171 17.22 -14.21 4.33
N LEU A 172 17.48 -13.36 3.33
CA LEU A 172 17.93 -13.81 2.01
C LEU A 172 19.29 -14.50 2.08
N VAL A 173 20.25 -13.93 2.82
CA VAL A 173 21.59 -14.52 2.97
C VAL A 173 21.50 -15.87 3.67
N LEU A 174 20.83 -15.94 4.83
CA LEU A 174 20.67 -17.19 5.57
C LEU A 174 19.89 -18.23 4.75
N GLY A 175 18.85 -17.79 4.05
CA GLY A 175 18.06 -18.65 3.19
C GLY A 175 18.89 -19.29 2.10
N VAL A 176 19.74 -18.52 1.40
CA VAL A 176 20.67 -19.06 0.40
C VAL A 176 21.67 -20.04 1.02
N LEU A 177 22.20 -19.76 2.21
CA LEU A 177 23.10 -20.68 2.91
C LEU A 177 22.40 -22.00 3.29
N MET A 178 21.13 -21.94 3.69
CA MET A 178 20.33 -23.13 3.98
C MET A 178 20.00 -23.93 2.72
N ILE A 179 19.65 -23.25 1.62
CA ILE A 179 19.42 -23.90 0.32
C ILE A 179 20.69 -24.59 -0.17
N ALA A 180 21.87 -23.99 0.05
CA ALA A 180 23.15 -24.59 -0.28
C ALA A 180 23.56 -25.76 0.65
N GLY A 181 22.82 -26.02 1.73
CA GLY A 181 23.16 -27.03 2.74
C GLY A 181 24.35 -26.67 3.64
N ILE A 182 24.71 -25.37 3.70
CA ILE A 182 25.79 -24.86 4.54
C ILE A 182 25.29 -24.64 5.99
N LEU A 183 24.00 -24.33 6.15
CA LEU A 183 23.36 -24.02 7.43
C LEU A 183 22.04 -24.79 7.56
N GLY A 184 21.69 -25.26 8.76
CA GLY A 184 20.34 -25.80 9.03
C GLY A 184 20.03 -27.21 8.50
N GLY A 185 21.02 -27.94 7.98
CA GLY A 185 20.87 -29.32 7.52
C GLY A 185 21.30 -29.54 6.07
N PRO A 186 21.00 -30.73 5.49
CA PRO A 186 21.28 -31.00 4.08
C PRO A 186 20.44 -30.09 3.17
N SER A 187 20.99 -29.78 1.98
CA SER A 187 20.28 -28.99 0.99
C SER A 187 18.92 -29.64 0.64
N PRO A 188 17.82 -28.88 0.64
CA PRO A 188 16.51 -29.40 0.22
C PRO A 188 16.46 -29.70 -1.29
N GLY A 189 17.46 -29.24 -2.08
CA GLY A 189 17.46 -29.34 -3.52
C GLY A 189 16.19 -28.72 -4.12
N PHE A 190 15.58 -29.41 -5.08
CA PHE A 190 14.31 -29.01 -5.69
C PHE A 190 13.09 -29.75 -5.14
N SER A 191 13.24 -30.51 -4.03
CA SER A 191 12.17 -31.36 -3.51
C SER A 191 10.84 -30.61 -3.30
N ASN A 192 10.89 -29.43 -2.67
CA ASN A 192 9.71 -28.60 -2.40
C ASN A 192 9.06 -28.04 -3.68
N TRP A 193 9.79 -28.00 -4.80
CA TRP A 193 9.29 -27.55 -6.11
C TRP A 193 8.68 -28.66 -6.96
N THR A 194 8.89 -29.91 -6.59
CA THR A 194 8.41 -31.09 -7.34
C THR A 194 7.49 -32.00 -6.51
N THR A 195 7.23 -31.65 -5.25
CA THR A 195 6.37 -32.43 -4.36
C THR A 195 4.90 -32.16 -4.65
N GLY A 196 4.07 -33.20 -4.69
CA GLY A 196 2.62 -33.06 -4.88
C GLY A 196 2.27 -32.37 -6.20
N GLU A 197 1.48 -31.30 -6.13
CA GLU A 197 1.07 -30.49 -7.28
C GLU A 197 2.05 -29.33 -7.58
N ALA A 198 3.16 -29.24 -6.85
CA ALA A 198 4.18 -28.25 -7.13
C ALA A 198 4.77 -28.45 -8.54
N PRO A 199 5.14 -27.36 -9.23
CA PRO A 199 5.31 -26.00 -8.72
C PRO A 199 4.03 -25.13 -8.76
N PHE A 200 2.93 -25.60 -9.36
CA PHE A 200 1.70 -24.83 -9.59
C PHE A 200 0.49 -25.54 -8.95
N ALA A 201 0.45 -25.57 -7.62
CA ALA A 201 -0.65 -26.22 -6.88
C ALA A 201 -1.97 -25.48 -7.14
N GLY A 202 -3.07 -26.21 -7.36
CA GLY A 202 -4.37 -25.62 -7.71
C GLY A 202 -4.47 -24.97 -9.11
N GLY A 203 -3.41 -25.05 -9.93
CA GLY A 203 -3.40 -24.60 -11.32
C GLY A 203 -3.53 -23.09 -11.52
N TRP A 204 -4.12 -22.66 -12.63
CA TRP A 204 -4.18 -21.22 -12.98
C TRP A 204 -5.15 -20.42 -12.10
N MET A 205 -6.17 -21.08 -11.56
CA MET A 205 -7.19 -20.44 -10.72
C MET A 205 -6.61 -20.03 -9.36
N SER A 206 -5.80 -20.88 -8.73
CA SER A 206 -5.11 -20.55 -7.48
C SER A 206 -4.11 -19.40 -7.69
N ILE A 207 -3.39 -19.38 -8.81
CA ILE A 207 -2.47 -18.29 -9.17
C ILE A 207 -3.20 -16.95 -9.26
N ILE A 208 -4.37 -16.91 -9.91
CA ILE A 208 -5.21 -15.71 -9.97
C ILE A 208 -5.75 -15.34 -8.59
N ALA A 209 -6.19 -16.32 -7.78
CA ALA A 209 -6.73 -16.08 -6.45
C ALA A 209 -5.70 -15.39 -5.53
N VAL A 210 -4.42 -15.77 -5.62
CA VAL A 210 -3.35 -15.18 -4.81
C VAL A 210 -2.83 -13.83 -5.33
N PHE A 211 -3.27 -13.36 -6.51
CA PHE A 211 -2.93 -12.02 -7.01
C PHE A 211 -3.38 -10.91 -6.06
N MET A 212 -4.49 -11.11 -5.36
CA MET A 212 -5.01 -10.16 -4.39
C MET A 212 -4.02 -9.96 -3.24
N ILE A 213 -3.54 -11.06 -2.66
CA ILE A 213 -2.57 -11.04 -1.55
C ILE A 213 -1.22 -10.48 -2.03
N ALA A 214 -0.76 -10.92 -3.21
CA ALA A 214 0.47 -10.40 -3.80
C ALA A 214 0.39 -8.89 -4.07
N GLY A 215 -0.71 -8.38 -4.63
CA GLY A 215 -0.87 -6.95 -4.90
C GLY A 215 -1.11 -6.10 -3.65
N PHE A 216 -1.83 -6.62 -2.65
CA PHE A 216 -1.86 -5.99 -1.32
C PHE A 216 -0.43 -5.83 -0.75
N SER A 217 0.42 -6.84 -0.93
CA SER A 217 1.81 -6.80 -0.45
C SER A 217 2.66 -5.72 -1.11
N PHE A 218 2.27 -5.20 -2.28
CA PHE A 218 2.95 -4.09 -2.95
C PHE A 218 2.28 -2.72 -2.74
N GLN A 219 1.15 -2.67 -2.03
CA GLN A 219 0.54 -1.39 -1.66
C GLN A 219 1.49 -0.57 -0.79
N GLY A 220 1.32 0.75 -0.85
CA GLY A 220 2.22 1.69 -0.21
C GLY A 220 3.44 2.07 -1.03
N THR A 221 3.66 1.41 -2.18
CA THR A 221 4.58 1.95 -3.19
C THR A 221 4.10 3.30 -3.72
N GLU A 222 2.78 3.52 -3.82
CA GLU A 222 2.17 4.78 -4.27
C GLU A 222 2.27 5.93 -3.25
N LEU A 223 2.65 5.69 -1.98
CA LEU A 223 2.81 6.76 -0.98
C LEU A 223 3.82 7.80 -1.44
N VAL A 224 4.78 7.42 -2.27
CA VAL A 224 5.74 8.34 -2.89
C VAL A 224 5.06 9.48 -3.62
N GLY A 225 3.91 9.24 -4.25
CA GLY A 225 3.14 10.27 -4.95
C GLY A 225 2.55 11.31 -4.01
N VAL A 226 2.07 10.90 -2.84
CA VAL A 226 1.57 11.82 -1.79
C VAL A 226 2.74 12.59 -1.18
N ALA A 227 3.84 11.90 -0.92
CA ALA A 227 5.05 12.49 -0.35
C ALA A 227 5.76 13.46 -1.33
N ALA A 228 5.51 13.33 -2.64
CA ALA A 228 6.04 14.23 -3.67
C ALA A 228 5.68 15.70 -3.41
N GLY A 229 4.46 15.97 -2.90
CA GLY A 229 4.00 17.32 -2.56
C GLY A 229 4.78 17.98 -1.41
N GLU A 230 5.47 17.19 -0.60
CA GLU A 230 6.31 17.67 0.51
C GLU A 230 7.81 17.57 0.20
N SER A 231 8.18 17.09 -0.99
CA SER A 231 9.57 16.98 -1.43
C SER A 231 10.20 18.35 -1.68
N LYS A 232 11.49 18.48 -1.37
CA LYS A 232 12.28 19.68 -1.68
C LYS A 232 12.55 19.81 -3.17
N ASP A 233 12.79 18.68 -3.84
CA ASP A 233 13.09 18.59 -5.27
C ASP A 233 12.40 17.34 -5.86
N PRO A 234 11.08 17.41 -6.14
CA PRO A 234 10.33 16.28 -6.65
C PRO A 234 10.80 15.82 -8.03
N ARG A 235 11.28 16.74 -8.90
CA ARG A 235 11.76 16.40 -10.25
C ARG A 235 13.00 15.51 -10.21
N ARG A 236 13.86 15.67 -9.20
CA ARG A 236 15.02 14.79 -8.98
C ARG A 236 14.68 13.57 -8.12
N ASP A 237 13.93 13.76 -7.04
CA ASP A 237 13.76 12.74 -6.00
C ASP A 237 12.75 11.66 -6.41
N MET A 238 11.70 12.01 -7.16
CA MET A 238 10.68 11.04 -7.59
C MET A 238 11.20 10.00 -8.59
N PRO A 239 11.92 10.35 -9.68
CA PRO A 239 12.48 9.36 -10.59
C PRO A 239 13.42 8.37 -9.91
N ARG A 240 14.19 8.85 -8.92
CA ARG A 240 15.07 7.99 -8.11
C ARG A 240 14.26 7.02 -7.27
N ALA A 241 13.21 7.49 -6.60
CA ALA A 241 12.33 6.63 -5.80
C ALA A 241 11.71 5.53 -6.67
N ILE A 242 11.21 5.85 -7.86
CA ILE A 242 10.60 4.87 -8.79
C ILE A 242 11.61 3.84 -9.27
N ARG A 243 12.83 4.27 -9.66
CA ARG A 243 13.88 3.33 -10.08
C ARG A 243 14.22 2.33 -8.98
N THR A 244 14.17 2.76 -7.73
CA THR A 244 14.40 1.83 -6.61
C THR A 244 13.27 0.83 -6.39
N VAL A 245 12.03 1.11 -6.84
CA VAL A 245 10.91 0.15 -6.76
C VAL A 245 11.24 -1.16 -7.49
N PHE A 246 11.85 -1.08 -8.68
CA PHE A 246 12.28 -2.28 -9.43
C PHE A 246 13.18 -3.20 -8.62
N TRP A 247 14.23 -2.65 -8.03
CA TRP A 247 15.17 -3.42 -7.22
C TRP A 247 14.52 -3.97 -5.96
N ARG A 248 13.56 -3.25 -5.37
CA ARG A 248 12.80 -3.72 -4.20
C ARG A 248 11.91 -4.91 -4.54
N ILE A 249 11.18 -4.86 -5.65
CA ILE A 249 10.35 -5.97 -6.12
C ILE A 249 11.22 -7.21 -6.33
N MET A 250 12.33 -7.06 -7.04
CA MET A 250 13.22 -8.18 -7.35
C MET A 250 13.88 -8.76 -6.11
N LEU A 251 14.41 -7.92 -5.22
CA LEU A 251 15.18 -8.40 -4.08
C LEU A 251 14.28 -8.88 -2.94
N PHE A 252 13.32 -8.07 -2.51
CA PHE A 252 12.58 -8.32 -1.28
C PHE A 252 11.41 -9.27 -1.48
N TYR A 253 10.75 -9.24 -2.65
CA TYR A 253 9.58 -10.08 -2.89
C TYR A 253 9.98 -11.35 -3.64
N ILE A 254 10.52 -11.21 -4.86
CA ILE A 254 10.91 -12.38 -5.66
C ILE A 254 11.98 -13.19 -4.92
N GLY A 255 13.01 -12.54 -4.38
CA GLY A 255 14.02 -13.21 -3.57
C GLY A 255 13.45 -13.95 -2.36
N ALA A 256 12.54 -13.32 -1.60
CA ALA A 256 11.97 -13.96 -0.42
C ALA A 256 11.07 -15.14 -0.79
N ILE A 257 10.20 -14.99 -1.79
CA ILE A 257 9.30 -16.07 -2.25
C ILE A 257 10.11 -17.25 -2.79
N VAL A 258 11.20 -17.00 -3.53
CA VAL A 258 12.11 -18.06 -3.98
C VAL A 258 12.72 -18.78 -2.78
N VAL A 259 13.27 -18.05 -1.81
CA VAL A 259 13.88 -18.64 -0.62
C VAL A 259 12.87 -19.50 0.15
N ILE A 260 11.67 -18.96 0.42
CA ILE A 260 10.63 -19.70 1.13
C ILE A 260 10.23 -20.95 0.34
N GLY A 261 10.00 -20.83 -0.98
CA GLY A 261 9.58 -21.94 -1.82
C GLY A 261 10.62 -23.08 -1.92
N PHE A 262 11.91 -22.79 -1.75
CA PHE A 262 12.94 -23.83 -1.64
C PHE A 262 13.03 -24.45 -0.25
N LEU A 263 12.76 -23.71 0.82
CA LEU A 263 12.97 -24.15 2.20
C LEU A 263 11.74 -24.76 2.88
N LEU A 264 10.54 -24.34 2.48
CA LEU A 264 9.27 -24.80 3.04
C LEU A 264 8.44 -25.49 1.94
N PRO A 265 7.94 -26.72 2.17
CA PRO A 265 6.96 -27.31 1.28
C PRO A 265 5.65 -26.51 1.34
N TYR A 266 4.94 -26.38 0.22
CA TYR A 266 3.65 -25.67 0.22
C TYR A 266 2.58 -26.37 1.08
N THR A 267 2.77 -27.66 1.36
CA THR A 267 1.94 -28.48 2.25
C THR A 267 2.34 -28.40 3.72
N ASP A 268 3.21 -27.46 4.10
CA ASP A 268 3.59 -27.29 5.50
C ASP A 268 2.37 -26.95 6.37
N PRO A 269 2.13 -27.65 7.49
CA PRO A 269 0.95 -27.41 8.33
C PRO A 269 0.81 -25.95 8.78
N ASN A 270 1.91 -25.26 9.04
CA ASN A 270 1.87 -23.86 9.46
C ASN A 270 1.48 -22.92 8.31
N LEU A 271 1.90 -23.24 7.07
CA LEU A 271 1.51 -22.48 5.88
C LEU A 271 0.06 -22.77 5.47
N LEU A 272 -0.43 -23.98 5.73
CA LEU A 272 -1.83 -24.37 5.53
C LEU A 272 -2.75 -23.65 6.53
N ALA A 273 -2.37 -23.59 7.81
CA ALA A 273 -3.11 -22.85 8.82
C ALA A 273 -3.26 -21.35 8.49
N SER A 274 -2.26 -20.75 7.82
CA SER A 274 -2.35 -19.39 7.28
C SER A 274 -3.29 -19.27 6.07
N ALA A 275 -3.49 -20.33 5.27
CA ALA A 275 -4.44 -20.32 4.15
C ALA A 275 -5.88 -20.50 4.61
N ASP A 276 -6.11 -21.30 5.66
CA ASP A 276 -7.44 -21.55 6.23
C ASP A 276 -7.97 -20.39 7.09
N LYS A 277 -7.20 -19.30 7.21
CA LYS A 277 -7.54 -18.07 7.96
C LYS A 277 -7.73 -18.31 9.46
N GLU A 278 -7.30 -19.46 9.98
CA GLU A 278 -7.39 -19.82 11.39
C GLU A 278 -6.19 -19.31 12.18
N ASP A 279 -4.98 -19.38 11.62
CA ASP A 279 -3.75 -18.98 12.30
C ASP A 279 -2.84 -18.11 11.42
N ILE A 280 -2.92 -16.80 11.64
CA ILE A 280 -2.06 -15.80 11.01
C ILE A 280 -0.77 -15.51 11.83
N THR A 281 -0.50 -16.27 12.90
CA THR A 281 0.73 -16.11 13.71
C THR A 281 1.97 -16.67 13.02
N ALA A 282 1.81 -17.66 12.14
CA ALA A 282 2.92 -18.39 11.54
C ALA A 282 3.48 -17.73 10.27
N SER A 283 4.28 -16.68 10.44
CA SER A 283 5.03 -16.09 9.32
C SER A 283 6.04 -17.09 8.71
N PRO A 284 6.10 -17.25 7.38
CA PRO A 284 7.11 -18.09 6.73
C PRO A 284 8.55 -17.66 7.05
N PHE A 285 8.75 -16.35 7.29
CA PHE A 285 10.05 -15.84 7.71
C PHE A 285 10.44 -16.42 9.07
N THR A 286 9.54 -16.35 10.05
CA THR A 286 9.74 -16.91 11.39
C THR A 286 10.02 -18.41 11.34
N LEU A 287 9.26 -19.17 10.52
CA LEU A 287 9.43 -20.62 10.35
C LEU A 287 10.81 -21.00 9.78
N VAL A 288 11.29 -20.28 8.77
CA VAL A 288 12.62 -20.53 8.19
C VAL A 288 13.72 -20.25 9.21
N PHE A 289 13.59 -19.17 9.98
CA PHE A 289 14.54 -18.82 11.05
C PHE A 289 14.56 -19.85 12.18
N GLU A 290 13.40 -20.40 12.54
CA GLU A 290 13.29 -21.49 13.51
C GLU A 290 13.97 -22.76 13.01
N ARG A 291 13.73 -23.15 11.74
CA ARG A 291 14.41 -24.29 11.10
C ARG A 291 15.91 -24.12 10.96
N ALA A 292 16.40 -22.89 10.89
CA ALA A 292 17.84 -22.61 10.89
C ALA A 292 18.51 -22.97 12.23
N GLY A 293 17.75 -23.33 13.27
CA GLY A 293 18.27 -23.73 14.58
C GLY A 293 18.73 -22.55 15.44
N ILE A 294 18.31 -21.32 15.12
CA ILE A 294 18.70 -20.13 15.85
C ILE A 294 17.68 -19.90 16.98
N ALA A 295 18.03 -20.29 18.19
CA ALA A 295 17.12 -20.32 19.36
C ALA A 295 16.39 -18.99 19.67
N VAL A 296 16.95 -17.85 19.29
CA VAL A 296 16.37 -16.52 19.52
C VAL A 296 15.71 -15.93 18.27
N ALA A 297 15.88 -16.57 17.10
CA ALA A 297 15.50 -15.96 15.83
C ALA A 297 13.99 -15.85 15.62
N ALA A 298 13.19 -16.78 16.15
CA ALA A 298 11.73 -16.68 16.07
C ALA A 298 11.22 -15.41 16.78
N SER A 299 11.69 -15.16 18.01
CA SER A 299 11.35 -13.94 18.76
C SER A 299 11.90 -12.68 18.09
N VAL A 300 13.12 -12.71 17.55
CA VAL A 300 13.67 -11.54 16.82
C VAL A 300 12.88 -11.26 15.55
N MET A 301 12.53 -12.30 14.80
CA MET A 301 11.77 -12.16 13.56
C MET A 301 10.36 -11.66 13.83
N ASN A 302 9.66 -12.18 14.84
CA ASN A 302 8.36 -11.65 15.25
C ASN A 302 8.46 -10.18 15.70
N ALA A 303 9.53 -9.78 16.39
CA ALA A 303 9.75 -8.37 16.73
C ALA A 303 9.96 -7.50 15.48
N VAL A 304 10.71 -7.98 14.49
CA VAL A 304 10.85 -7.32 13.18
C VAL A 304 9.50 -7.20 12.49
N ILE A 305 8.70 -8.26 12.45
CA ILE A 305 7.36 -8.26 11.84
C ILE A 305 6.47 -7.24 12.53
N LEU A 306 6.50 -7.17 13.87
CA LEU A 306 5.77 -6.15 14.62
C LEU A 306 6.22 -4.74 14.24
N THR A 307 7.53 -4.47 14.09
CA THR A 307 8.00 -3.16 13.60
C THR A 307 7.53 -2.88 12.17
N ALA A 308 7.42 -3.91 11.33
CA ALA A 308 6.93 -3.77 9.96
C ALA A 308 5.45 -3.37 9.93
N ILE A 309 4.63 -4.05 10.74
CA ILE A 309 3.20 -3.79 10.94
C ILE A 309 2.97 -2.36 11.42
N LEU A 310 3.62 -1.98 12.52
CA LEU A 310 3.45 -0.65 13.11
C LEU A 310 3.87 0.46 12.16
N SER A 311 4.91 0.23 11.36
CA SER A 311 5.37 1.17 10.35
C SER A 311 4.40 1.30 9.17
N ALA A 312 3.79 0.20 8.70
CA ALA A 312 2.74 0.24 7.68
C ALA A 312 1.51 1.02 8.19
N GLY A 313 1.04 0.72 9.40
CA GLY A 313 -0.06 1.45 10.04
C GLY A 313 0.24 2.94 10.24
N ASN A 314 1.46 3.27 10.67
CA ASN A 314 1.93 4.65 10.84
C ASN A 314 1.92 5.42 9.50
N SER A 315 2.44 4.80 8.44
CA SER A 315 2.46 5.35 7.08
C SER A 315 1.05 5.54 6.51
N GLY A 316 0.13 4.60 6.76
CA GLY A 316 -1.28 4.73 6.41
C GLY A 316 -1.97 5.90 7.11
N LEU A 317 -1.80 5.99 8.44
CA LEU A 317 -2.34 7.10 9.23
C LEU A 317 -1.80 8.45 8.75
N TYR A 318 -0.51 8.50 8.40
CA TYR A 318 0.10 9.67 7.79
C TYR A 318 -0.57 10.04 6.46
N ALA A 319 -0.62 9.11 5.51
CA ALA A 319 -1.11 9.33 4.16
C ALA A 319 -2.60 9.73 4.14
N SER A 320 -3.45 9.03 4.90
CA SER A 320 -4.87 9.37 5.04
C SER A 320 -5.07 10.77 5.62
N THR A 321 -4.32 11.13 6.65
CA THR A 321 -4.41 12.45 7.28
C THR A 321 -4.08 13.58 6.29
N ARG A 322 -3.08 13.38 5.41
CA ARG A 322 -2.68 14.38 4.39
C ARG A 322 -3.68 14.44 3.25
N MET A 323 -4.18 13.29 2.80
CA MET A 323 -5.22 13.22 1.77
C MET A 323 -6.48 13.97 2.21
N LEU A 324 -6.96 13.71 3.43
CA LEU A 324 -8.16 14.37 3.96
C LEU A 324 -7.96 15.87 4.17
N TYR A 325 -6.77 16.29 4.59
CA TYR A 325 -6.39 17.71 4.64
C TYR A 325 -6.39 18.37 3.26
N ALA A 326 -5.79 17.73 2.25
CA ALA A 326 -5.74 18.23 0.88
C ALA A 326 -7.13 18.37 0.27
N MET A 327 -7.98 17.36 0.42
CA MET A 327 -9.39 17.42 0.00
C MET A 327 -10.15 18.57 0.69
N ALA A 328 -9.91 18.79 1.97
CA ALA A 328 -10.56 19.87 2.71
C ALA A 328 -10.11 21.27 2.25
N LYS A 329 -8.86 21.41 1.82
CA LYS A 329 -8.33 22.64 1.19
C LYS A 329 -8.94 22.88 -0.19
N GLU A 330 -9.15 21.82 -0.96
CA GLU A 330 -9.76 21.86 -2.30
C GLU A 330 -11.31 21.94 -2.25
N GLY A 331 -11.91 21.95 -1.05
CA GLY A 331 -13.36 22.06 -0.86
C GLY A 331 -14.15 20.77 -1.12
N THR A 332 -13.45 19.64 -1.26
CA THR A 332 -14.01 18.30 -1.49
C THR A 332 -14.16 17.49 -0.19
N ALA A 333 -13.74 18.04 0.95
CA ALA A 333 -14.02 17.53 2.28
C ALA A 333 -14.38 18.68 3.26
N PRO A 334 -15.00 18.39 4.42
CA PRO A 334 -15.37 19.41 5.40
C PRO A 334 -14.20 20.31 5.81
N ARG A 335 -14.42 21.63 5.83
CA ARG A 335 -13.41 22.66 6.18
C ARG A 335 -12.75 22.46 7.55
N LEU A 336 -13.39 21.70 8.44
CA LEU A 336 -12.83 21.33 9.74
C LEU A 336 -11.49 20.60 9.60
N PHE A 337 -11.32 19.76 8.57
CA PHE A 337 -10.11 18.98 8.33
C PHE A 337 -8.96 19.80 7.74
N ALA A 338 -9.21 21.01 7.23
CA ALA A 338 -8.19 21.92 6.72
C ALA A 338 -7.47 22.71 7.82
N ARG A 339 -7.84 22.55 9.10
CA ARG A 339 -7.23 23.25 10.24
C ARG A 339 -5.96 22.56 10.71
N LEU A 340 -4.86 23.30 10.81
CA LEU A 340 -3.58 22.84 11.35
C LEU A 340 -3.35 23.33 12.79
N ASN A 341 -2.72 22.50 13.62
CA ASN A 341 -2.17 22.96 14.90
C ASN A 341 -0.88 23.79 14.71
N GLU A 342 -0.29 24.28 15.80
CA GLU A 342 0.98 25.05 15.78
C GLU A 342 2.17 24.28 15.19
N ARG A 343 2.10 22.95 15.23
CA ARG A 343 3.13 22.04 14.72
C ARG A 343 2.92 21.67 13.24
N GLY A 344 1.86 22.17 12.61
CA GLY A 344 1.53 21.91 11.20
C GLY A 344 0.84 20.56 10.96
N VAL A 345 0.19 19.99 11.96
CA VAL A 345 -0.53 18.70 11.87
C VAL A 345 -2.04 18.94 11.75
N PRO A 346 -2.76 18.27 10.82
CA PRO A 346 -4.21 18.38 10.71
C PRO A 346 -4.91 17.44 11.71
N VAL A 347 -5.01 17.88 12.96
CA VAL A 347 -5.47 17.06 14.10
C VAL A 347 -6.87 16.47 13.89
N MET A 348 -7.80 17.24 13.31
CA MET A 348 -9.17 16.73 13.09
C MET A 348 -9.20 15.60 12.05
N ALA A 349 -8.35 15.68 11.02
CA ALA A 349 -8.22 14.62 10.03
C ALA A 349 -7.53 13.38 10.63
N LEU A 350 -6.54 13.60 11.51
CA LEU A 350 -5.88 12.54 12.25
C LEU A 350 -6.87 11.77 13.14
N VAL A 351 -7.68 12.47 13.93
CA VAL A 351 -8.69 11.85 14.82
C VAL A 351 -9.76 11.12 14.01
N ALA A 352 -10.24 11.69 12.91
CA ALA A 352 -11.20 11.02 12.04
C ALA A 352 -10.65 9.73 11.43
N THR A 353 -9.36 9.71 11.07
CA THR A 353 -8.69 8.52 10.54
C THR A 353 -8.45 7.49 11.65
N ALA A 354 -8.00 7.91 12.83
CA ALA A 354 -7.81 7.04 13.98
C ALA A 354 -9.12 6.40 14.46
N PHE A 355 -10.25 7.08 14.29
CA PHE A 355 -11.58 6.52 14.57
C PHE A 355 -11.90 5.31 13.69
N ILE A 356 -11.49 5.30 12.42
CA ILE A 356 -11.62 4.10 11.58
C ILE A 356 -10.66 2.99 12.04
N GLY A 357 -9.53 3.33 12.65
CA GLY A 357 -8.66 2.36 13.32
C GLY A 357 -9.36 1.56 14.43
N LEU A 358 -10.47 2.06 14.99
CA LEU A 358 -11.30 1.31 15.94
C LEU A 358 -11.96 0.08 15.29
N PHE A 359 -12.02 -0.04 13.96
CA PHE A 359 -12.40 -1.31 13.33
C PHE A 359 -11.40 -2.44 13.63
N GLY A 360 -10.22 -2.15 14.19
CA GLY A 360 -9.34 -3.17 14.77
C GLY A 360 -9.99 -3.94 15.93
N PHE A 361 -11.03 -3.40 16.58
CA PHE A 361 -11.81 -4.10 17.61
C PHE A 361 -12.76 -5.17 17.05
N LEU A 362 -12.85 -5.32 15.72
CA LEU A 362 -13.65 -6.39 15.09
C LEU A 362 -13.17 -7.79 15.50
N THR A 363 -11.92 -7.94 15.95
CA THR A 363 -11.37 -9.19 16.49
C THR A 363 -12.25 -9.81 17.57
N GLU A 364 -12.87 -8.99 18.42
CA GLU A 364 -13.73 -9.45 19.51
C GLU A 364 -15.04 -10.08 19.01
N VAL A 365 -15.48 -9.71 17.80
CA VAL A 365 -16.78 -10.13 17.23
C VAL A 365 -16.64 -11.31 16.29
N MET A 366 -15.58 -11.36 15.48
CA MET A 366 -15.41 -12.35 14.41
C MET A 366 -14.13 -13.18 14.49
N GLY A 367 -13.26 -12.94 15.48
CA GLY A 367 -11.95 -13.58 15.61
C GLY A 367 -10.87 -12.93 14.75
N ASP A 368 -9.60 -13.12 15.15
CA ASP A 368 -8.45 -12.41 14.60
C ASP A 368 -8.23 -12.66 13.10
N GLY A 369 -8.19 -13.93 12.68
CA GLY A 369 -7.91 -14.29 11.29
C GLY A 369 -9.01 -13.88 10.30
N ALA A 370 -10.28 -14.02 10.69
CA ALA A 370 -11.42 -13.57 9.89
C ALA A 370 -11.46 -12.04 9.79
N ALA A 371 -11.26 -11.33 10.91
CA ALA A 371 -11.18 -9.86 10.92
C ALA A 371 -10.04 -9.36 10.01
N TYR A 372 -8.85 -9.92 10.16
CA TYR A 372 -7.69 -9.57 9.33
C TYR A 372 -7.96 -9.79 7.84
N THR A 373 -8.45 -10.98 7.47
CA THR A 373 -8.73 -11.32 6.07
C THR A 373 -9.79 -10.40 5.47
N TRP A 374 -10.85 -10.11 6.22
CA TRP A 374 -11.91 -9.22 5.76
C TRP A 374 -11.40 -7.79 5.54
N LEU A 375 -10.65 -7.25 6.51
CA LEU A 375 -10.06 -5.90 6.43
C LEU A 375 -9.07 -5.78 5.26
N ILE A 376 -8.23 -6.79 5.02
CA ILE A 376 -7.31 -6.82 3.87
C ILE A 376 -8.05 -6.92 2.55
N ASN A 377 -9.13 -7.70 2.45
CA ASN A 377 -9.88 -7.78 1.20
C ASN A 377 -10.51 -6.43 0.82
N VAL A 378 -11.09 -5.74 1.81
CA VAL A 378 -11.68 -4.40 1.62
C VAL A 378 -10.60 -3.37 1.28
N SER A 379 -9.49 -3.34 2.03
CA SER A 379 -8.34 -2.48 1.77
C SER A 379 -7.74 -2.75 0.39
N GLY A 380 -7.46 -4.02 0.10
CA GLY A 380 -6.86 -4.50 -1.13
C GLY A 380 -7.60 -3.96 -2.36
N LEU A 381 -8.92 -4.14 -2.40
CA LEU A 381 -9.76 -3.72 -3.51
C LEU A 381 -9.73 -2.19 -3.68
N SER A 382 -9.85 -1.44 -2.58
CA SER A 382 -9.74 0.01 -2.61
C SER A 382 -8.38 0.48 -3.14
N GLY A 383 -7.28 -0.17 -2.77
CA GLY A 383 -5.94 0.10 -3.31
C GLY A 383 -5.82 -0.18 -4.82
N PHE A 384 -6.39 -1.28 -5.31
CA PHE A 384 -6.41 -1.55 -6.76
C PHE A 384 -7.22 -0.51 -7.53
N ILE A 385 -8.34 -0.03 -6.99
CA ILE A 385 -9.11 1.08 -7.58
C ILE A 385 -8.24 2.35 -7.69
N VAL A 386 -7.40 2.62 -6.68
CA VAL A 386 -6.45 3.75 -6.73
C VAL A 386 -5.45 3.56 -7.87
N TRP A 387 -4.87 2.37 -8.01
CA TRP A 387 -3.92 2.08 -9.09
C TRP A 387 -4.57 2.15 -10.48
N ILE A 388 -5.83 1.74 -10.62
CA ILE A 388 -6.61 1.91 -11.85
C ILE A 388 -6.72 3.40 -12.16
N GLY A 389 -7.08 4.22 -11.16
CA GLY A 389 -7.17 5.66 -11.33
C GLY A 389 -5.84 6.31 -11.71
N ILE A 390 -4.72 5.89 -11.12
CA ILE A 390 -3.38 6.39 -11.48
C ILE A 390 -3.05 6.08 -12.94
N ALA A 391 -3.20 4.81 -13.35
CA ALA A 391 -2.89 4.39 -14.72
C ALA A 391 -3.80 5.08 -15.74
N TRP A 392 -5.10 5.24 -15.41
CA TRP A 392 -6.05 5.95 -16.26
C TRP A 392 -5.73 7.45 -16.37
N CYS A 393 -5.43 8.11 -15.25
CA CYS A 393 -5.03 9.52 -15.24
C CYS A 393 -3.80 9.75 -16.11
N HIS A 394 -2.77 8.90 -15.97
CA HIS A 394 -1.54 9.01 -16.76
C HIS A 394 -1.80 8.77 -18.26
N PHE A 395 -2.55 7.72 -18.60
CA PHE A 395 -2.94 7.45 -19.98
C PHE A 395 -3.66 8.64 -20.62
N ARG A 396 -4.55 9.31 -19.86
CA ARG A 396 -5.30 10.45 -20.36
C ARG A 396 -4.47 11.74 -20.43
N PHE A 397 -3.67 12.02 -19.39
CA PHE A 397 -2.77 13.17 -19.32
C PHE A 397 -1.85 13.21 -20.53
N ARG A 398 -1.12 12.13 -20.79
CA ARG A 398 -0.12 12.09 -21.87
C ARG A 398 -0.76 12.18 -23.26
N ARG A 399 -1.97 11.64 -23.45
CA ARG A 399 -2.75 11.84 -24.68
C ARG A 399 -3.21 13.29 -24.85
N ALA A 400 -3.67 13.94 -23.78
CA ALA A 400 -4.06 15.35 -23.83
C ALA A 400 -2.85 16.26 -24.09
N TYR A 401 -1.72 16.00 -23.42
CA TYR A 401 -0.46 16.75 -23.56
C TYR A 401 0.01 16.81 -25.02
N VAL A 402 0.07 15.65 -25.69
CA VAL A 402 0.42 15.56 -27.12
C VAL A 402 -0.66 16.17 -28.01
N HIS A 403 -1.94 15.94 -27.70
CA HIS A 403 -3.05 16.47 -28.49
C HIS A 403 -3.11 18.00 -28.50
N GLN A 404 -2.69 18.64 -27.41
CA GLN A 404 -2.59 20.10 -27.28
C GLN A 404 -1.29 20.66 -27.89
N GLY A 405 -0.45 19.81 -28.51
CA GLY A 405 0.76 20.23 -29.23
C GLY A 405 2.01 20.36 -28.37
N HIS A 406 1.99 19.91 -27.12
CA HIS A 406 3.18 19.92 -26.28
C HIS A 406 4.15 18.80 -26.65
N ASP A 407 5.44 19.11 -26.65
CA ASP A 407 6.50 18.13 -26.84
C ASP A 407 6.78 17.37 -25.53
N VAL A 408 6.67 16.05 -25.61
CA VAL A 408 6.96 15.09 -24.56
C VAL A 408 8.38 15.22 -24.00
N GLU A 409 9.33 15.69 -24.80
CA GLU A 409 10.71 15.94 -24.35
C GLU A 409 10.80 16.97 -23.22
N ASN A 410 9.80 17.84 -23.08
CA ASN A 410 9.75 18.85 -22.01
C ASN A 410 9.33 18.28 -20.65
N LEU A 411 8.88 17.02 -20.58
CA LEU A 411 8.44 16.42 -19.33
C LEU A 411 9.65 16.07 -18.43
N PRO A 412 9.63 16.46 -17.14
CA PRO A 412 10.77 16.22 -16.23
C PRO A 412 11.13 14.75 -16.07
N TYR A 413 10.14 13.87 -16.18
CA TYR A 413 10.31 12.43 -16.23
C TYR A 413 9.39 11.86 -17.29
N ARG A 414 9.89 10.88 -18.04
CA ARG A 414 9.14 10.19 -19.08
C ARG A 414 8.98 8.73 -18.69
N ALA A 415 7.74 8.30 -18.50
CA ALA A 415 7.42 6.90 -18.31
C ALA A 415 7.83 6.11 -19.56
N PRO A 416 8.72 5.11 -19.43
CA PRO A 416 9.08 4.27 -20.56
C PRO A 416 7.87 3.44 -21.01
N LEU A 417 7.87 3.00 -22.26
CA LEU A 417 6.83 2.13 -22.83
C LEU A 417 5.42 2.73 -22.85
N PHE A 418 5.26 4.06 -22.79
CA PHE A 418 3.97 4.69 -23.08
C PHE A 418 3.59 4.47 -24.56
N PRO A 419 2.33 4.08 -24.90
CA PRO A 419 1.17 3.87 -24.03
C PRO A 419 1.01 2.43 -23.51
N ILE A 420 1.88 1.51 -23.92
CA ILE A 420 1.80 0.07 -23.60
C ILE A 420 1.81 -0.18 -22.09
N GLY A 421 2.70 0.46 -21.33
CA GLY A 421 2.83 0.27 -19.88
C GLY A 421 1.53 0.52 -19.11
N PRO A 422 0.93 1.72 -19.21
CA PRO A 422 -0.36 2.01 -18.58
C PRO A 422 -1.50 1.10 -19.02
N ILE A 423 -1.52 0.67 -20.28
CA ILE A 423 -2.54 -0.27 -20.79
C ILE A 423 -2.38 -1.65 -20.14
N ILE A 424 -1.16 -2.19 -20.08
CA ILE A 424 -0.88 -3.46 -19.40
C ILE A 424 -1.29 -3.36 -17.93
N ALA A 425 -0.92 -2.28 -17.25
CA ALA A 425 -1.32 -2.05 -15.86
C ALA A 425 -2.84 -2.08 -15.69
N LEU A 426 -3.59 -1.34 -16.52
CA LEU A 426 -5.06 -1.31 -16.47
C LEU A 426 -5.67 -2.69 -16.70
N VAL A 427 -5.22 -3.43 -17.71
CA VAL A 427 -5.73 -4.77 -18.01
C VAL A 427 -5.45 -5.73 -16.86
N MET A 428 -4.23 -5.72 -16.32
CA MET A 428 -3.86 -6.57 -15.18
C MET A 428 -4.67 -6.22 -13.94
N LEU A 429 -4.87 -4.94 -13.64
CA LEU A 429 -5.69 -4.50 -12.51
C LEU A 429 -7.14 -4.99 -12.63
N ILE A 430 -7.72 -4.94 -13.85
CA ILE A 430 -9.06 -5.48 -14.11
C ILE A 430 -9.08 -6.99 -13.88
N VAL A 431 -8.07 -7.72 -14.35
CA VAL A 431 -7.95 -9.17 -14.14
C VAL A 431 -7.83 -9.51 -12.65
N VAL A 432 -7.04 -8.76 -11.88
CA VAL A 432 -6.89 -8.96 -10.43
C VAL A 432 -8.21 -8.72 -9.71
N VAL A 433 -8.90 -7.61 -10.02
CA VAL A 433 -10.19 -7.29 -9.42
C VAL A 433 -11.23 -8.34 -9.79
N ALA A 434 -11.32 -8.75 -11.06
CA ALA A 434 -12.28 -9.78 -11.51
C ALA A 434 -11.94 -11.19 -11.02
N GLY A 435 -10.67 -11.47 -10.74
CA GLY A 435 -10.17 -12.73 -10.21
C GLY A 435 -10.31 -12.86 -8.69
N GLN A 436 -10.71 -11.79 -7.99
CA GLN A 436 -10.84 -11.80 -6.54
C GLN A 436 -11.94 -12.78 -6.10
N ASN A 437 -11.62 -13.68 -5.16
CA ASN A 437 -12.54 -14.71 -4.65
C ASN A 437 -13.23 -15.53 -5.75
N ILE A 438 -12.48 -15.90 -6.78
CA ILE A 438 -13.02 -16.64 -7.93
C ILE A 438 -13.63 -18.00 -7.55
N GLU A 439 -13.13 -18.64 -6.49
CA GLU A 439 -13.72 -19.86 -5.94
C GLU A 439 -15.11 -19.59 -5.35
N ALA A 440 -15.27 -18.53 -4.56
CA ALA A 440 -16.58 -18.15 -4.02
C ALA A 440 -17.56 -17.80 -5.15
N VAL A 441 -17.07 -17.24 -6.26
CA VAL A 441 -17.88 -17.01 -7.47
C VAL A 441 -18.28 -18.34 -8.13
N ALA A 442 -17.33 -19.27 -8.28
CA ALA A 442 -17.57 -20.59 -8.87
C ALA A 442 -18.54 -21.45 -8.03
N ASP A 443 -18.42 -21.38 -6.71
CA ASP A 443 -19.23 -22.14 -5.75
C ASP A 443 -20.59 -21.49 -5.46
N GLY A 444 -20.86 -20.29 -6.01
CA GLY A 444 -22.11 -19.56 -5.78
C GLY A 444 -22.27 -19.01 -4.35
N ARG A 445 -21.16 -18.76 -3.63
CA ARG A 445 -21.14 -18.20 -2.27
C ARG A 445 -21.40 -16.69 -2.29
N VAL A 446 -22.65 -16.32 -2.53
CA VAL A 446 -23.09 -14.93 -2.78
C VAL A 446 -22.64 -13.94 -1.69
N LEU A 447 -22.69 -14.33 -0.41
CA LEU A 447 -22.32 -13.43 0.68
C LEU A 447 -20.81 -13.14 0.71
N GLU A 448 -19.98 -14.15 0.45
CA GLU A 448 -18.52 -13.98 0.36
C GLU A 448 -18.13 -13.11 -0.84
N VAL A 449 -18.76 -13.34 -1.99
CA VAL A 449 -18.57 -12.50 -3.19
C VAL A 449 -19.03 -11.07 -2.92
N ALA A 450 -20.22 -10.87 -2.34
CA ALA A 450 -20.71 -9.54 -2.02
C ALA A 450 -19.77 -8.80 -1.06
N SER A 451 -19.25 -9.50 -0.05
CA SER A 451 -18.27 -8.96 0.89
C SER A 451 -16.94 -8.60 0.22
N ALA A 452 -16.45 -9.43 -0.69
CA ALA A 452 -15.19 -9.22 -1.39
C ALA A 452 -15.22 -8.00 -2.31
N TYR A 453 -16.35 -7.82 -3.01
CA TYR A 453 -16.50 -6.80 -4.04
C TYR A 453 -17.15 -5.50 -3.54
N ILE A 454 -17.53 -5.42 -2.26
CA ILE A 454 -18.32 -4.29 -1.71
C ILE A 454 -17.70 -2.91 -1.97
N GLY A 455 -16.36 -2.82 -2.03
CA GLY A 455 -15.64 -1.58 -2.33
C GLY A 455 -15.95 -1.02 -3.72
N LEU A 456 -16.24 -1.86 -4.70
CA LEU A 456 -16.49 -1.43 -6.09
C LEU A 456 -17.85 -0.73 -6.23
N PRO A 457 -18.99 -1.30 -5.80
CA PRO A 457 -20.28 -0.58 -5.76
C PRO A 457 -20.20 0.70 -4.93
N ILE A 458 -19.52 0.69 -3.79
CA ILE A 458 -19.36 1.89 -2.95
C ILE A 458 -18.61 2.98 -3.72
N PHE A 459 -17.50 2.66 -4.37
CA PHE A 459 -16.75 3.62 -5.19
C PHE A 459 -17.62 4.20 -6.31
N LEU A 460 -18.32 3.34 -7.06
CA LEU A 460 -19.21 3.75 -8.15
C LEU A 460 -20.38 4.60 -7.65
N LEU A 461 -20.94 4.28 -6.48
CA LEU A 461 -21.99 5.05 -5.83
C LEU A 461 -21.48 6.45 -5.44
N VAL A 462 -20.32 6.54 -4.78
CA VAL A 462 -19.72 7.83 -4.39
C VAL A 462 -19.43 8.68 -5.62
N TRP A 463 -18.85 8.08 -6.66
CA TRP A 463 -18.57 8.75 -7.93
C TRP A 463 -19.84 9.23 -8.63
N GLY A 464 -20.84 8.35 -8.74
CA GLY A 464 -22.12 8.60 -9.39
C GLY A 464 -22.95 9.66 -8.66
N LEU A 465 -23.09 9.53 -7.34
CA LEU A 465 -23.86 10.47 -6.51
C LEU A 465 -23.24 11.86 -6.54
N HIS A 466 -21.90 11.98 -6.39
CA HIS A 466 -21.24 13.27 -6.50
C HIS A 466 -21.45 13.89 -7.88
N ARG A 467 -21.38 13.10 -8.95
CA ARG A 467 -21.65 13.56 -10.33
C ARG A 467 -23.10 14.02 -10.52
N LEU A 468 -24.08 13.35 -9.92
CA LEU A 468 -25.48 13.76 -9.97
C LEU A 468 -25.70 15.09 -9.23
N ILE A 469 -25.10 15.27 -8.06
CA ILE A 469 -25.23 16.49 -7.24
C ILE A 469 -24.54 17.70 -7.90
N THR A 470 -23.34 17.51 -8.45
CA THR A 470 -22.55 18.61 -9.03
C THR A 470 -22.89 18.90 -10.50
N GLY A 471 -23.70 18.04 -11.14
CA GLY A 471 -24.28 18.29 -12.45
C GLY A 471 -23.24 18.46 -13.58
N PRO A 472 -23.49 19.36 -14.56
CA PRO A 472 -22.64 19.53 -15.75
C PRO A 472 -21.18 19.89 -15.45
N ARG A 473 -20.89 20.46 -14.27
CA ARG A 473 -19.53 20.85 -13.85
C ARG A 473 -18.60 19.65 -13.61
N SER A 474 -19.15 18.45 -13.43
CA SER A 474 -18.40 17.23 -13.19
C SER A 474 -18.43 16.26 -14.38
N ARG A 475 -18.66 16.77 -15.59
CA ARG A 475 -18.57 15.97 -16.82
C ARG A 475 -17.13 15.51 -17.05
N PHE A 476 -17.02 14.42 -17.79
CA PHE A 476 -15.74 13.94 -18.30
C PHE A 476 -15.14 15.05 -19.17
N ILE A 477 -13.92 15.45 -18.83
CA ILE A 477 -13.23 16.54 -19.52
C ILE A 477 -12.88 16.05 -20.94
N SER A 478 -12.89 16.90 -21.96
CA SER A 478 -12.43 16.49 -23.30
C SER A 478 -10.89 16.57 -23.36
N LEU A 479 -10.21 15.91 -24.32
CA LEU A 479 -8.73 15.97 -24.34
C LEU A 479 -8.17 17.38 -24.61
N GLN A 480 -8.91 18.20 -25.35
CA GLN A 480 -8.57 19.60 -25.64
C GLN A 480 -8.72 20.52 -24.42
N ASP A 481 -9.60 20.17 -23.47
CA ASP A 481 -9.91 21.00 -22.30
C ASP A 481 -9.20 20.53 -21.02
N VAL A 482 -8.35 19.50 -21.12
CA VAL A 482 -7.56 19.04 -19.95
C VAL A 482 -6.54 20.11 -19.61
N ASP A 483 -6.55 20.57 -18.37
CA ASP A 483 -5.44 21.35 -17.81
C ASP A 483 -4.22 20.44 -17.66
N VAL A 484 -3.29 20.56 -18.61
CA VAL A 484 -2.01 19.84 -18.62
C VAL A 484 -0.86 20.69 -18.08
N ASP A 485 -1.13 21.85 -17.51
CA ASP A 485 -0.07 22.72 -16.99
C ASP A 485 0.56 22.10 -15.73
N GLY A 486 1.90 22.07 -15.74
CA GLY A 486 2.69 21.62 -14.61
C GLY A 486 2.93 22.75 -13.61
N LEU A 487 3.53 22.41 -12.47
CA LEU A 487 4.04 23.44 -11.55
C LEU A 487 5.46 23.85 -11.97
N GLU A 488 5.68 25.15 -12.13
CA GLU A 488 7.03 25.71 -12.19
C GLU A 488 7.67 25.63 -10.81
N ILE A 489 8.74 24.84 -10.69
CA ILE A 489 9.50 24.70 -9.45
C ILE A 489 10.82 25.39 -9.67
N THR A 490 10.99 26.59 -9.10
CA THR A 490 12.30 27.21 -8.98
C THR A 490 13.10 26.44 -7.91
N PRO A 491 14.23 25.79 -8.25
CA PRO A 491 15.05 25.15 -7.24
C PRO A 491 15.55 26.24 -6.28
N LYS A 492 15.21 26.11 -4.99
CA LYS A 492 15.84 26.95 -3.97
C LYS A 492 17.31 26.54 -3.87
N ALA A 493 18.19 27.52 -4.12
CA ALA A 493 19.64 27.38 -4.06
C ALA A 493 20.13 26.82 -2.72
#